data_AF-X1JX08-F1
#
_entry.id   AF-X1JX08-F1
#
_cell.length_a   1.000
_cell.length_b   1.000
_cell.length_c   1.000
_cell.angle_alpha   90.00
_cell.angle_beta   90.00
_cell.angle_gamma   90.00
#
_symmetry.space_group_name_H-M   'P 1'
#
loop_
_entity.id
_entity.type
_entity.pdbx_description
1 polymer ?
#
loop_
_entity_poly.entity_id
_entity_poly.type
_entity_poly.pdbx_seq_one_letter_code
_entity_poly.pdbx_strand_id
1 'polypeptide(L)'
;HKIDRIVMNLPEQSINFLDIACFLMKKTGGILHFYQFCEKPNPIKKGIENLTTKLEDSRWQIEEILNSKVVKPFSPKSDLIVIDLKIKYFT
;
A
#
# COMPACT_ATOMS: atom_id res chain seq x y z
N HIS A 1 -15.82 -4.11 -9.83
CA HIS A 1 -15.93 -5.04 -8.69
C HIS A 1 -16.64 -4.36 -7.51
N LYS A 2 -17.01 -5.12 -6.46
CA LYS A 2 -17.81 -4.65 -5.31
C LYS A 2 -17.01 -4.58 -3.98
N ILE A 3 -15.68 -4.58 -4.03
CA ILE A 3 -14.87 -4.55 -2.81
C ILE A 3 -14.61 -3.10 -2.39
N ASP A 4 -14.95 -2.79 -1.13
CA ASP A 4 -14.74 -1.48 -0.51
C ASP A 4 -13.43 -1.39 0.30
N ARG A 5 -12.92 -2.54 0.77
CA ARG A 5 -11.73 -2.63 1.62
C ARG A 5 -10.92 -3.89 1.33
N ILE A 6 -9.60 -3.73 1.23
CA ILE A 6 -8.63 -4.82 1.03
C ILE A 6 -7.56 -4.75 2.11
N VAL A 7 -7.15 -5.90 2.65
CA VAL A 7 -6.04 -6.03 3.61
C VAL A 7 -4.94 -6.89 2.99
N MET A 8 -3.76 -6.31 2.80
CA MET A 8 -2.58 -6.96 2.22
C MET A 8 -1.58 -7.32 3.32
N ASN A 9 -1.90 -8.34 4.14
CA ASN A 9 -1.14 -8.73 5.33
C ASN A 9 0.02 -9.71 5.05
N LEU A 10 0.68 -9.60 3.89
CA LEU A 10 1.86 -10.39 3.55
C LEU A 10 3.04 -9.44 3.29
N PRO A 11 3.73 -8.94 4.33
CA PRO A 11 4.63 -7.79 4.20
C PRO A 11 5.83 -8.00 3.28
N GLU A 12 6.25 -9.26 3.09
CA GLU A 12 7.39 -9.63 2.25
C GLU A 12 7.09 -9.50 0.74
N GLN A 13 5.83 -9.69 0.35
CA GLN A 13 5.43 -9.79 -1.06
C GLN A 13 4.21 -8.94 -1.41
N SER A 14 3.66 -8.18 -0.46
CA SER A 14 2.41 -7.42 -0.59
C SER A 14 2.39 -6.60 -1.88
N ILE A 15 3.48 -5.89 -2.18
CA ILE A 15 3.59 -5.02 -3.36
C ILE A 15 3.42 -5.77 -4.69
N ASN A 16 3.74 -7.06 -4.72
CA ASN A 16 3.64 -7.90 -5.93
C ASN A 16 2.19 -8.25 -6.27
N PHE A 17 1.26 -8.11 -5.32
CA PHE A 17 -0.17 -8.39 -5.50
C PHE A 17 -1.01 -7.12 -5.63
N LEU A 18 -0.38 -5.95 -5.76
CA LEU A 18 -1.09 -4.68 -5.78
C LEU A 18 -1.98 -4.52 -7.03
N ASP A 19 -1.55 -5.06 -8.16
CA ASP A 19 -2.32 -5.13 -9.41
C ASP A 19 -3.62 -5.94 -9.23
N ILE A 20 -3.55 -7.08 -8.53
CA ILE A 20 -4.73 -7.89 -8.19
C ILE A 20 -5.64 -7.14 -7.23
N ALA A 21 -5.09 -6.46 -6.22
CA ALA A 21 -5.87 -5.63 -5.29
C ALA A 21 -6.61 -4.51 -6.05
N CYS A 22 -5.91 -3.82 -6.94
CA CYS A 22 -6.47 -2.81 -7.85
C CYS A 22 -7.57 -3.39 -8.75
N PHE A 23 -7.35 -4.57 -9.34
CA PHE A 23 -8.34 -5.25 -10.16
C PHE A 23 -9.62 -5.55 -9.36
N LEU A 24 -9.48 -6.09 -8.15
CA LEU A 24 -10.62 -6.46 -7.29
C LEU A 24 -11.34 -5.27 -6.65
N MET A 25 -10.68 -4.11 -6.55
CA MET A 25 -11.25 -2.89 -5.98
C MET A 25 -12.33 -2.31 -6.92
N LYS A 26 -13.36 -1.67 -6.37
CA LYS A 26 -14.30 -0.88 -7.19
C LYS A 26 -13.59 0.34 -7.80
N LYS A 27 -13.88 0.68 -9.07
CA LYS A 27 -13.20 1.80 -9.76
C LYS A 27 -13.37 3.16 -9.09
N THR A 28 -14.49 3.35 -8.37
CA THR A 28 -14.72 4.56 -7.55
C THR A 28 -13.80 4.67 -6.34
N GLY A 29 -12.97 3.66 -6.10
CA GLY A 29 -11.97 3.64 -5.04
C GLY A 29 -12.41 2.91 -3.79
N GLY A 30 -11.48 2.73 -2.86
CA GLY A 30 -11.73 2.03 -1.59
C GLY A 30 -10.50 2.08 -0.69
N ILE A 31 -10.59 1.41 0.46
CA ILE A 31 -9.55 1.41 1.49
C ILE A 31 -8.59 0.24 1.26
N LEU A 32 -7.30 0.53 1.25
CA LEU A 32 -6.23 -0.45 1.20
C LEU A 32 -5.42 -0.38 2.50
N HIS A 33 -5.30 -1.51 3.19
CA HIS A 33 -4.37 -1.67 4.31
C HIS A 33 -3.13 -2.41 3.79
N PHE A 34 -2.03 -1.70 3.68
CA PHE A 34 -0.79 -2.19 3.08
C PHE A 34 0.31 -2.35 4.12
N TYR A 35 0.83 -3.57 4.24
CA TYR A 35 1.99 -3.86 5.08
C TYR A 35 3.21 -4.12 4.22
N GLN A 36 4.37 -3.62 4.62
CA GLN A 36 5.63 -3.86 3.91
C GLN A 36 6.81 -3.82 4.87
N PHE A 37 7.83 -4.61 4.62
CA PHE A 37 9.15 -4.36 5.20
C PHE A 37 9.86 -3.27 4.39
N CYS A 38 10.25 -2.18 5.04
CA CYS A 38 10.95 -1.08 4.38
C CYS A 38 12.26 -0.77 5.08
N GLU A 39 13.28 -0.44 4.29
CA GLU A 39 14.61 -0.13 4.80
C GLU A 39 14.68 1.21 5.52
N LYS A 40 15.50 1.28 6.57
CA LYS A 40 15.89 2.53 7.22
C LYS A 40 16.93 3.28 6.37
N PRO A 41 17.08 4.61 6.55
CA PRO A 41 16.19 5.51 7.27
C PRO A 41 14.88 5.77 6.48
N ASN A 42 13.86 6.29 7.17
CA ASN A 42 12.57 6.71 6.61
C ASN A 42 11.74 5.59 5.92
N PRO A 43 11.46 4.47 6.62
CA PRO A 43 10.77 3.32 6.02
C PRO A 43 9.36 3.66 5.50
N ILE A 44 8.61 4.52 6.21
CA ILE A 44 7.26 4.93 5.78
C ILE A 44 7.32 5.66 4.44
N LYS A 45 8.25 6.61 4.28
CA LYS A 45 8.41 7.38 3.03
C LYS A 45 8.69 6.44 1.86
N LYS A 46 9.64 5.50 2.03
CA LYS A 46 9.96 4.49 1.02
C LYS A 46 8.75 3.60 0.68
N GLY A 47 7.96 3.22 1.69
CA GLY A 47 6.73 2.45 1.47
C GLY A 47 5.69 3.21 0.64
N ILE A 48 5.53 4.52 0.89
CA ILE A 48 4.64 5.38 0.09
C ILE A 48 5.17 5.50 -1.34
N GLU A 49 6.49 5.72 -1.53
CA GLU A 49 7.11 5.78 -2.86
C GLU A 49 6.87 4.49 -3.66
N ASN A 50 7.12 3.32 -3.03
CA ASN A 50 6.86 2.01 -3.63
C ASN A 50 5.39 1.85 -4.06
N LEU A 51 4.45 2.23 -3.18
CA LEU A 51 3.02 2.17 -3.47
C LEU A 51 2.64 3.08 -4.63
N THR A 52 3.08 4.34 -4.61
CA THR A 52 2.75 5.33 -5.65
C THR A 52 3.20 4.82 -7.01
N THR A 53 4.46 4.41 -7.15
CA THR A 53 4.98 3.87 -8.41
C THR A 53 4.16 2.67 -8.91
N LYS A 54 3.88 1.70 -8.02
CA LYS A 54 3.16 0.48 -8.42
C LYS A 54 1.67 0.72 -8.72
N LEU A 55 1.03 1.70 -8.07
CA LEU A 55 -0.34 2.09 -8.36
C LEU A 55 -0.43 2.78 -9.74
N GLU A 56 0.51 3.65 -10.06
CA GLU A 56 0.58 4.36 -11.34
C GLU A 56 0.66 3.39 -12.52
N ASP A 57 1.47 2.32 -12.40
CA ASP A 57 1.55 1.23 -13.39
C ASP A 57 0.17 0.60 -13.69
N SER A 58 -0.74 0.61 -12.72
CA SER A 58 -2.08 0.03 -12.83
C SER A 58 -3.17 1.06 -13.16
N ARG A 59 -2.81 2.32 -13.41
CA ARG A 59 -3.73 3.47 -13.52
C ARG A 59 -4.57 3.71 -12.26
N TRP A 60 -3.96 3.52 -11.09
CA TRP A 60 -4.51 3.91 -9.80
C TRP A 60 -3.66 5.01 -9.17
N GLN A 61 -4.25 5.73 -8.23
CA GLN A 61 -3.55 6.74 -7.43
C GLN A 61 -3.99 6.66 -5.97
N ILE A 62 -3.12 7.15 -5.11
CA ILE A 62 -3.45 7.43 -3.71
C ILE A 62 -4.35 8.67 -3.70
N GLU A 63 -5.58 8.52 -3.24
CA GLU A 63 -6.49 9.65 -3.01
C GLU A 63 -6.19 10.31 -1.65
N GLU A 64 -5.94 9.51 -0.62
CA GLU A 64 -5.69 10.00 0.74
C GLU A 64 -4.90 8.96 1.54
N ILE A 65 -3.93 9.41 2.35
CA ILE A 65 -3.28 8.57 3.36
C ILE A 65 -4.04 8.77 4.67
N LEU A 66 -4.75 7.73 5.11
CA LEU A 66 -5.57 7.76 6.33
C LEU A 66 -4.71 7.58 7.58
N ASN A 67 -3.68 6.72 7.49
CA ASN A 67 -2.75 6.45 8.58
C ASN A 67 -1.45 5.86 8.01
N SER A 68 -0.33 6.15 8.66
CA SER A 68 0.94 5.48 8.37
C SER A 68 1.78 5.38 9.63
N LYS A 69 2.36 4.22 9.89
CA LYS A 69 3.20 4.00 11.08
C LYS A 69 4.20 2.87 10.89
N VAL A 70 5.28 2.94 11.67
CA VAL A 70 6.11 1.78 11.96
C VAL A 70 5.36 0.90 12.96
N VAL A 71 5.12 -0.36 12.59
CA VAL A 71 4.44 -1.34 13.46
C VAL A 71 5.42 -1.94 14.45
N LYS A 72 6.57 -2.40 13.95
CA LYS A 72 7.67 -2.94 14.76
C LYS A 72 8.98 -3.00 13.96
N PRO A 73 10.14 -3.04 14.63
CA PRO A 73 11.40 -3.40 13.98
C PRO A 73 11.34 -4.79 13.37
N PHE A 74 11.91 -4.95 12.17
CA PHE A 74 12.10 -6.27 11.54
C PHE A 74 13.57 -6.70 11.59
N SER A 75 14.49 -5.77 11.30
CA SER A 75 15.94 -6.00 11.37
C SER A 75 16.68 -4.70 11.70
N PRO A 76 18.01 -4.73 11.93
CA PRO A 76 18.79 -3.51 12.11
C PRO A 76 18.63 -2.51 10.95
N LYS A 77 18.38 -3.02 9.74
CA LYS A 77 18.26 -2.21 8.51
C LYS A 77 16.83 -1.94 8.08
N SER A 78 15.80 -2.52 8.71
CA SER A 78 14.43 -2.41 8.21
C SER A 78 13.36 -2.50 9.30
N ASP A 79 12.21 -1.89 9.02
CA ASP A 79 11.03 -1.93 9.86
C ASP A 79 9.84 -2.51 9.10
N LEU A 80 8.94 -3.18 9.83
CA LEU A 80 7.60 -3.44 9.36
C LEU A 80 6.78 -2.16 9.47
N ILE A 81 6.25 -1.69 8.37
CA ILE A 81 5.32 -0.56 8.32
C ILE A 81 3.91 -1.01 7.96
N VAL A 82 2.95 -0.16 8.29
CA VAL A 82 1.59 -0.19 7.74
C VAL A 82 1.24 1.18 7.18
N ILE A 83 0.59 1.19 6.02
CA ILE A 83 0.00 2.36 5.39
C ILE A 83 -1.46 2.03 5.11
N ASP A 84 -2.36 2.78 5.72
CA ASP A 84 -3.79 2.73 5.45
C ASP A 84 -4.12 3.89 4.53
N LEU A 85 -4.62 3.60 3.33
CA LEU A 85 -4.84 4.60 2.30
C LEU A 85 -6.17 4.38 1.58
N LYS A 86 -6.74 5.47 1.08
CA LYS A 86 -7.80 5.44 0.09
C LYS A 86 -7.17 5.53 -1.28
N ILE A 87 -7.49 4.59 -2.16
CA ILE A 87 -7.05 4.57 -3.56
C ILE A 87 -8.22 4.74 -4.49
N LYS A 88 -7.97 5.28 -5.70
CA LYS A 88 -8.95 5.35 -6.77
C LYS A 88 -8.33 5.13 -8.14
N TYR A 89 -9.15 4.69 -9.09
CA TYR A 89 -8.75 4.59 -10.49
C TYR A 89 -8.65 6.00 -11.11
N PHE A 90 -7.73 6.21 -12.06
CA PHE A 90 -7.73 7.45 -12.85
C PHE A 90 -8.99 7.50 -13.72
N THR A 91 -9.90 8.40 -13.38
CA THR A 91 -10.98 8.86 -14.28
C THR A 91 -10.45 9.82 -15.32
#